data_AF-A0A975ZMP7-F1
#
_entry.id   AF-A0A975ZMP7-F1
#
_cell.length_a   1.000
_cell.length_b   1.000
_cell.length_c   1.000
_cell.angle_alpha   90.00
_cell.angle_beta   90.00
_cell.angle_gamma   90.00
#
_symmetry.space_group_name_H-M   'P 1'
#
loop_
_entity.id
_entity.type
_entity.pdbx_description
1 polymer ?
#
loop_
_entity_poly.entity_id
_entity_poly.type
_entity_poly.pdbx_seq_one_letter_code
_entity_poly.pdbx_strand_id
1 'polypeptide(L)'
;MADIEELQRRLTAAIDRIGKGVERLDAASEPPEDPVDIEDLQARLGASEAALEEERIAGQQREERIKTLHAKLEDAQATMKARMDAQSEATAQVDLELQRLRKANEQLRANNKALREANKAGLADPHLINTGMIAELEALNAARSAETAEAEAIAAAFKQLLPDDSPREDA
;
A
#
# COMPACT_ATOMS: atom_id res chain seq x y z
N MET A 1 -74.82 10.88 -10.95
CA MET A 1 -75.35 11.05 -9.58
C MET A 1 -74.40 10.45 -8.54
N ALA A 2 -73.84 9.25 -8.78
CA ALA A 2 -72.81 8.65 -7.91
C ALA A 2 -71.54 9.51 -7.72
N ASP A 3 -71.07 10.22 -8.76
CA ASP A 3 -69.86 11.04 -8.66
C ASP A 3 -69.99 12.24 -7.70
N ILE A 4 -71.20 12.79 -7.58
CA ILE A 4 -71.47 13.92 -6.67
C ILE A 4 -71.48 13.42 -5.22
N GLU A 5 -72.04 12.25 -4.96
CA GLU A 5 -72.03 11.62 -3.63
C GLU A 5 -70.61 11.22 -3.20
N GLU A 6 -69.78 10.73 -4.13
CA GLU A 6 -68.37 10.43 -3.86
C GLU A 6 -67.56 11.69 -3.55
N LEU A 7 -67.78 12.77 -4.32
CA LEU A 7 -67.15 14.07 -4.06
C LEU A 7 -67.59 14.66 -2.73
N GLN A 8 -68.87 14.56 -2.36
CA GLN A 8 -69.38 15.00 -1.06
C GLN A 8 -68.75 14.20 0.08
N ARG A 9 -68.67 12.87 -0.04
CA ARG A 9 -68.03 12.01 0.97
C ARG A 9 -66.54 12.34 1.15
N ARG A 10 -65.83 12.63 0.06
CA ARG A 10 -64.43 13.07 0.10
C ARG A 10 -64.28 14.46 0.71
N LEU A 11 -65.18 15.39 0.41
CA LEU A 11 -65.15 16.73 0.97
C LEU A 11 -65.39 16.73 2.48
N THR A 12 -66.37 15.96 2.98
CA THR A 12 -66.61 15.81 4.42
C THR A 12 -65.40 15.20 5.13
N ALA A 13 -64.79 14.16 4.55
CA ALA A 13 -63.59 13.56 5.11
C ALA A 13 -62.38 14.53 5.12
N ALA A 14 -62.26 15.39 4.10
CA ALA A 14 -61.22 16.41 4.04
C ALA A 14 -61.45 17.51 5.09
N ILE A 15 -62.70 17.95 5.27
CA ILE A 15 -63.07 18.96 6.29
C ILE A 15 -62.84 18.42 7.70
N ASP A 16 -63.21 17.18 8.00
CA ASP A 16 -62.93 16.55 9.30
C ASP A 16 -61.42 16.44 9.57
N ARG A 17 -60.63 16.14 8.54
CA ARG A 17 -59.17 16.08 8.66
C ARG A 17 -58.57 17.46 8.89
N ILE A 18 -59.10 18.51 8.25
CA ILE A 18 -58.69 19.90 8.47
C ILE A 18 -59.10 20.35 9.87
N GLY A 19 -60.33 20.07 10.32
CA GLY A 19 -60.79 20.38 11.68
C GLY A 19 -59.89 19.77 12.75
N LYS A 20 -59.57 18.48 12.62
CA LYS A 20 -58.59 17.80 13.50
C LYS A 20 -57.17 18.37 13.38
N GLY A 21 -56.81 18.88 12.20
CA GLY A 21 -55.52 19.56 11.99
C GLY A 21 -55.46 20.90 12.69
N VAL A 22 -56.54 21.69 12.65
CA VAL A 22 -56.67 22.99 13.32
C VAL A 22 -56.72 22.80 14.83
N GLU A 23 -57.49 21.84 15.35
CA GLU A 23 -57.53 21.52 16.79
C GLU A 23 -56.14 21.14 17.34
N ARG A 24 -55.35 20.40 16.56
CA ARG A 24 -53.96 20.08 16.94
C ARG A 24 -53.04 21.30 16.90
N LEU A 25 -53.27 22.23 15.98
CA LEU A 25 -52.49 23.45 15.89
C LEU A 25 -52.84 24.40 17.05
N ASP A 26 -54.11 24.50 17.41
CA ASP A 26 -54.58 25.25 18.58
C ASP A 26 -54.03 24.66 19.89
N ALA A 27 -54.08 23.33 20.05
CA ALA A 27 -53.47 22.64 21.18
C ALA A 27 -51.92 22.74 21.21
N ALA A 28 -51.28 23.00 20.06
CA ALA A 28 -49.85 23.29 19.98
C ALA A 28 -49.53 24.80 20.13
N SER A 29 -50.53 25.67 20.01
CA SER A 29 -50.46 27.12 20.21
C SER A 29 -50.86 27.55 21.62
N GLU A 30 -51.40 26.64 22.44
CA GLU A 30 -51.51 26.85 23.88
C GLU A 30 -50.11 27.11 24.46
N PRO A 31 -49.90 28.27 25.13
CA PRO A 31 -48.62 28.54 25.77
C PRO A 31 -48.37 27.45 26.82
N PRO A 32 -47.15 26.89 26.90
CA PRO A 32 -46.84 25.89 27.90
C PRO A 32 -47.21 26.42 29.30
N GLU A 33 -47.98 25.64 30.06
CA GLU A 33 -48.43 26.01 31.42
C GLU A 33 -47.28 26.08 32.42
N ASP A 34 -46.15 25.44 32.11
CA ASP A 34 -44.92 25.57 32.88
C ASP A 34 -44.15 26.82 32.45
N PRO A 35 -43.75 27.71 33.39
CA PRO A 35 -42.84 28.79 33.06
C PRO A 35 -41.59 28.15 32.47
N VAL A 36 -41.30 28.46 31.21
CA VAL A 36 -40.05 28.08 30.57
C VAL A 36 -38.93 28.60 31.48
N ASP A 37 -38.24 27.68 32.16
CA ASP A 37 -37.12 28.03 33.00
C ASP A 37 -35.97 28.44 32.08
N ILE A 38 -35.88 29.75 31.86
CA ILE A 38 -34.85 30.35 31.02
C ILE A 38 -33.46 29.98 31.55
N GLU A 39 -33.32 29.77 32.86
CA GLU A 39 -32.06 29.38 33.49
C GLU A 39 -31.69 27.92 33.15
N ASP A 40 -32.66 26.99 33.13
CA ASP A 40 -32.44 25.60 32.66
C ASP A 40 -32.09 25.55 31.17
N LEU A 41 -32.77 26.33 30.33
CA LEU A 41 -32.45 26.41 28.90
C LEU A 41 -31.04 26.98 28.65
N GLN A 42 -30.65 28.01 29.41
CA GLN A 42 -29.31 28.58 29.34
C GLN A 42 -28.24 27.57 29.81
N ALA A 43 -28.52 26.81 30.87
CA ALA A 43 -27.62 25.75 31.35
C ALA A 43 -27.45 24.64 30.30
N ARG A 44 -28.54 24.20 29.66
CA ARG A 44 -28.51 23.20 28.60
C ARG A 44 -27.81 23.68 27.33
N LEU A 45 -27.99 24.94 26.94
CA LEU A 45 -27.26 25.56 25.84
C LEU A 45 -25.76 25.60 26.13
N GLY A 46 -25.35 26.08 27.31
CA GLY A 46 -23.95 26.10 27.71
C GLY A 46 -23.31 24.70 27.76
N ALA A 47 -24.05 23.71 28.26
CA ALA A 47 -23.60 22.31 28.25
C ALA A 47 -23.46 21.75 26.82
N SER A 48 -24.40 22.08 25.92
CA SER A 48 -24.33 21.68 24.51
C SER A 48 -23.16 22.34 23.79
N GLU A 49 -22.91 23.62 24.03
CA GLU A 49 -21.78 24.35 23.45
C GLU A 49 -20.44 23.77 23.91
N ALA A 50 -20.32 23.44 25.21
CA ALA A 50 -19.14 22.78 25.76
C ALA A 50 -18.89 21.40 25.13
N ALA A 51 -19.94 20.58 24.97
CA ALA A 51 -19.84 19.26 24.34
C ALA A 51 -19.44 19.36 22.85
N LEU A 52 -19.98 20.36 22.12
CA LEU A 52 -19.62 20.62 20.73
C LEU A 52 -18.15 21.04 20.59
N GLU A 53 -17.64 21.89 21.48
CA GLU A 53 -16.22 22.29 21.44
C GLU A 53 -15.29 21.11 21.78
N GLU A 54 -15.67 20.25 22.74
CA GLU A 54 -14.93 19.03 23.04
C GLU A 54 -14.88 18.08 21.83
N GLU A 55 -16.02 17.87 21.15
CA GLU A 55 -16.07 17.05 19.94
C GLU A 55 -15.24 17.67 18.80
N ARG A 56 -15.27 19.00 18.66
CA ARG A 56 -14.47 19.73 17.66
C ARG A 56 -12.98 19.53 17.89
N ILE A 57 -12.51 19.67 19.14
CA ILE A 57 -11.11 19.42 19.51
C ILE A 57 -10.73 17.96 19.26
N ALA A 58 -11.58 17.01 19.67
CA ALA A 58 -11.36 15.59 19.40
C ALA A 58 -11.32 15.28 17.89
N GLY A 59 -12.16 15.95 17.10
CA GLY A 59 -12.16 15.88 15.64
C GLY A 59 -10.84 16.34 15.03
N GLN A 60 -10.33 17.50 15.46
CA GLN A 60 -9.04 18.04 15.02
C GLN A 60 -7.88 17.07 15.34
N GLN A 61 -7.83 16.55 16.56
CA GLN A 61 -6.81 15.57 16.96
C GLN A 61 -6.86 14.28 16.13
N ARG A 62 -8.07 13.79 15.81
CA ARG A 62 -8.23 12.63 14.93
C ARG A 62 -7.76 12.93 13.51
N GLU A 63 -8.07 14.11 12.98
CA GLU A 63 -7.64 14.52 11.64
C GLU A 63 -6.12 14.64 11.54
N GLU A 64 -5.47 15.23 12.55
CA GLU A 64 -4.01 15.29 12.65
C GLU A 64 -3.39 13.89 12.74
N ARG A 65 -4.01 12.99 13.52
CA ARG A 65 -3.56 11.60 13.60
C ARG A 65 -3.73 10.86 12.27
N ILE A 66 -4.82 11.10 11.54
CA ILE A 66 -5.02 10.51 10.21
C ILE A 66 -3.98 11.04 9.23
N LYS A 67 -3.70 12.35 9.23
CA LYS A 67 -2.67 12.96 8.37
C LYS A 67 -1.29 12.37 8.64
N THR A 68 -0.92 12.25 9.91
CA THR A 68 0.38 11.65 10.28
C THR A 68 0.46 10.17 9.93
N LEU A 69 -0.61 9.40 10.12
CA LEU A 69 -0.67 7.99 9.72
C LEU A 69 -0.63 7.83 8.20
N HIS A 70 -1.32 8.68 7.44
CA HIS A 70 -1.26 8.70 5.98
C HIS A 70 0.15 8.99 5.48
N ALA A 71 0.82 10.01 6.03
CA ALA A 71 2.20 10.33 5.66
C ALA A 71 3.15 9.15 5.95
N LYS A 72 3.00 8.50 7.11
CA LYS A 72 3.79 7.30 7.46
C LYS A 72 3.50 6.12 6.52
N LEU A 73 2.25 5.95 6.11
CA LEU A 73 1.85 4.86 5.22
C LEU A 73 2.38 5.10 3.80
N GLU A 74 2.33 6.34 3.31
CA GLU A 74 2.88 6.73 2.02
C GLU A 74 4.41 6.55 1.99
N ASP A 75 5.09 6.99 3.04
CA ASP A 75 6.54 6.78 3.20
C ASP A 75 6.90 5.29 3.23
N ALA A 76 6.22 4.50 4.08
CA ALA A 76 6.41 3.05 4.14
C ALA A 76 6.11 2.35 2.80
N GLN A 77 5.09 2.80 2.06
CA GLN A 77 4.78 2.29 0.73
C GLN A 77 5.87 2.63 -0.29
N ALA A 78 6.40 3.86 -0.25
CA ALA A 78 7.50 4.29 -1.10
C ALA A 78 8.77 3.48 -0.81
N THR A 79 9.12 3.28 0.47
CA THR A 79 10.26 2.43 0.88
C THR A 79 10.08 0.99 0.42
N MET A 80 8.89 0.41 0.63
CA MET A 80 8.61 -0.97 0.19
C MET A 80 8.71 -1.12 -1.31
N LYS A 81 8.18 -0.16 -2.09
CA LYS A 81 8.28 -0.17 -3.54
C LYS A 81 9.73 -0.09 -4.01
N ALA A 82 10.51 0.85 -3.48
CA ALA A 82 11.93 0.99 -3.79
C ALA A 82 12.71 -0.30 -3.46
N ARG A 83 12.36 -0.96 -2.35
CA ARG A 83 12.95 -2.25 -1.96
C ARG A 83 12.60 -3.37 -2.94
N MET A 84 11.35 -3.46 -3.37
CA MET A 84 10.92 -4.45 -4.37
C MET A 84 11.63 -4.24 -5.70
N ASP A 85 11.75 -2.99 -6.16
CA ASP A 85 12.43 -2.65 -7.40
C ASP A 85 13.92 -3.03 -7.32
N ALA A 86 14.61 -2.65 -6.24
CA ALA A 86 16.02 -3.01 -6.02
C ALA A 86 16.24 -4.53 -5.94
N GLN A 87 15.33 -5.27 -5.30
CA GLN A 87 15.40 -6.73 -5.24
C GLN A 87 15.16 -7.38 -6.61
N SER A 88 14.23 -6.83 -7.40
CA SER A 88 13.98 -7.30 -8.77
C SER A 88 15.21 -7.08 -9.67
N GLU A 89 15.91 -5.96 -9.52
CA GLU A 89 17.14 -5.68 -10.27
C GLU A 89 18.27 -6.63 -9.86
N ALA A 90 18.48 -6.82 -8.55
CA ALA A 90 19.51 -7.73 -8.04
C ALA A 90 19.29 -9.18 -8.51
N THR A 91 18.04 -9.66 -8.47
CA THR A 91 17.70 -11.01 -8.95
C THR A 91 17.94 -11.15 -10.45
N ALA A 92 17.55 -10.15 -11.26
CA ALA A 92 17.81 -10.15 -12.70
C ALA A 92 19.32 -10.16 -13.03
N GLN A 93 20.14 -9.45 -12.26
CA GLN A 93 21.60 -9.45 -12.42
C GLN A 93 22.20 -10.82 -12.11
N VAL A 94 21.82 -11.43 -10.99
CA VAL A 94 22.29 -12.78 -10.61
C VAL A 94 21.90 -13.82 -11.67
N ASP A 95 20.68 -13.76 -12.20
CA ASP A 95 20.23 -14.66 -13.27
C ASP A 95 21.06 -14.50 -14.54
N LEU A 96 21.39 -13.27 -14.92
CA LEU A 96 22.25 -12.98 -16.08
C LEU A 96 23.65 -13.57 -15.90
N GLU A 97 24.26 -13.35 -14.75
CA GLU A 97 25.60 -13.88 -14.45
C GLU A 97 25.61 -15.42 -14.39
N LEU A 98 24.57 -16.03 -13.84
CA LEU A 98 24.42 -17.48 -13.82
C LEU A 98 24.30 -18.07 -15.24
N GLN A 99 23.57 -17.39 -16.13
CA GLN A 99 23.49 -17.80 -17.53
C GLN A 99 24.84 -17.69 -18.24
N ARG A 100 25.60 -16.60 -18.01
CA ARG A 100 26.96 -16.44 -18.53
C ARG A 100 27.88 -17.54 -18.05
N LEU A 101 27.85 -17.85 -16.75
CA LEU A 101 28.63 -18.92 -16.15
C LEU A 101 28.30 -20.30 -16.74
N ARG A 102 27.01 -20.60 -16.95
CA ARG A 102 26.57 -21.85 -17.58
C ARG A 102 27.11 -21.97 -19.00
N LYS A 103 27.00 -20.90 -19.80
CA LYS A 103 27.50 -20.87 -21.18
C LYS A 103 29.02 -21.05 -21.24
N ALA A 104 29.76 -20.36 -20.38
CA ALA A 104 31.21 -20.49 -20.32
C ALA A 104 31.64 -21.92 -19.92
N ASN A 105 30.95 -22.53 -18.96
CA ASN A 105 31.18 -23.93 -18.58
C ASN A 105 30.86 -24.92 -19.71
N GLU A 106 29.79 -24.69 -20.47
CA GLU A 106 29.46 -25.51 -21.64
C GLU A 106 30.56 -25.44 -22.70
N GLN A 107 31.03 -24.22 -23.00
CA GLN A 107 32.13 -24.00 -23.93
C GLN A 107 33.42 -24.69 -23.47
N LEU A 108 33.74 -24.60 -22.18
CA LEU A 108 34.87 -25.31 -21.58
C LEU A 108 34.77 -26.82 -21.72
N ARG A 109 33.59 -27.40 -21.49
CA ARG A 109 33.36 -28.84 -21.62
C ARG A 109 33.49 -29.29 -23.07
N ALA A 110 32.93 -28.54 -24.01
CA ALA A 110 33.08 -28.80 -25.44
C ALA A 110 34.55 -28.77 -25.86
N ASN A 111 35.32 -27.79 -25.37
CA ASN A 111 36.73 -27.66 -25.68
C ASN A 111 37.57 -28.80 -25.09
N ASN A 112 37.34 -29.15 -23.82
CA ASN A 112 37.98 -30.29 -23.19
C ASN A 112 37.69 -31.61 -23.93
N LYS A 113 36.49 -31.77 -24.48
CA LYS A 113 36.14 -32.93 -25.32
C LYS A 113 36.96 -32.93 -26.61
N ALA A 114 37.02 -31.80 -27.32
CA ALA A 114 37.80 -31.67 -28.55
C ALA A 114 39.30 -31.94 -28.33
N LEU A 115 39.88 -31.39 -27.26
CA LEU A 115 41.28 -31.66 -26.87
C LEU A 115 41.55 -33.14 -26.59
N ARG A 116 40.61 -33.82 -25.91
CA ARG A 116 40.74 -35.27 -25.65
C ARG A 116 40.64 -36.10 -26.93
N GLU A 117 39.77 -35.72 -27.85
CA GLU A 117 39.62 -36.39 -29.16
C GLU A 117 40.87 -36.18 -30.03
N ALA A 118 41.39 -34.95 -30.10
CA ALA A 118 42.61 -34.61 -30.83
C ALA A 118 43.85 -35.35 -30.27
N ASN A 119 44.00 -35.38 -28.95
CA ASN A 119 45.07 -36.15 -28.28
C ASN A 119 44.95 -37.66 -28.53
N LYS A 120 43.74 -38.23 -28.50
CA LYS A 120 43.52 -39.65 -28.83
C LYS A 120 43.89 -39.98 -30.29
N ALA A 121 43.66 -39.05 -31.20
CA ALA A 121 44.04 -39.18 -32.60
C ALA A 121 45.55 -38.95 -32.85
N GLY A 122 46.32 -38.58 -31.81
CA GLY A 122 47.74 -38.19 -31.94
C GLY A 122 47.94 -36.86 -32.68
N LEU A 123 46.86 -36.09 -32.88
CA LEU A 123 46.87 -34.80 -33.55
C LEU A 123 46.91 -33.72 -32.47
N ALA A 124 48.10 -33.37 -32.01
CA ALA A 124 48.27 -32.21 -31.14
C ALA A 124 48.01 -30.94 -31.97
N ASP A 125 46.88 -30.27 -31.73
CA ASP A 125 46.53 -29.00 -32.37
C ASP A 125 46.75 -27.82 -31.40
N PRO A 126 47.78 -26.98 -31.62
CA PRO A 126 48.03 -25.78 -30.84
C PRO A 126 46.84 -24.80 -30.79
N HIS A 127 45.99 -24.76 -31.84
CA HIS A 127 44.81 -23.90 -31.85
C HIS A 127 43.74 -24.36 -30.87
N LEU A 128 43.56 -25.67 -30.68
CA LEU A 128 42.64 -26.19 -29.67
C LEU A 128 43.12 -25.85 -28.25
N ILE A 129 44.42 -25.90 -28.00
CA ILE A 129 45.00 -25.52 -26.71
C ILE A 129 44.75 -24.03 -26.42
N ASN A 130 45.03 -23.16 -27.39
CA ASN A 130 44.77 -21.72 -27.25
C ASN A 130 43.28 -21.43 -27.04
N THR A 131 42.41 -22.10 -27.79
CA THR A 131 40.94 -21.95 -27.62
C THR A 131 40.51 -22.46 -26.24
N GLY A 132 41.15 -23.52 -25.72
CA GLY A 132 40.92 -24.09 -24.40
C GLY A 132 41.25 -23.11 -23.29
N MET A 133 42.42 -22.49 -23.40
CA MET A 133 42.89 -21.47 -22.47
C MET A 133 41.99 -20.22 -22.49
N ILE A 134 41.50 -19.79 -23.66
CA ILE A 134 40.54 -18.69 -23.77
C ILE A 134 39.22 -19.06 -23.07
N ALA A 135 38.67 -20.24 -23.34
CA ALA A 135 37.44 -20.71 -22.71
C ALA A 135 37.59 -20.84 -21.17
N GLU A 136 38.77 -21.21 -20.68
CA GLU A 136 39.07 -21.28 -19.24
C GLU A 136 39.11 -19.90 -18.60
N LEU A 137 39.76 -18.93 -19.24
CA LEU A 137 39.75 -17.54 -18.80
C LEU A 137 38.34 -16.94 -18.81
N GLU A 138 37.55 -17.22 -19.85
CA GLU A 138 36.15 -16.79 -19.92
C GLU A 138 35.30 -17.41 -18.80
N ALA A 139 35.50 -18.69 -18.48
CA ALA A 139 34.79 -19.35 -17.39
C ALA A 139 35.21 -18.85 -16.01
N LEU A 140 36.51 -18.60 -15.79
CA LEU A 140 37.01 -18.02 -14.54
C LEU A 140 36.48 -16.59 -14.34
N ASN A 141 36.47 -15.79 -15.40
CA ASN A 141 35.90 -14.44 -15.36
C ASN A 141 34.39 -14.48 -15.11
N ALA A 142 33.65 -15.39 -15.76
CA ALA A 142 32.23 -15.56 -15.51
C ALA A 142 31.93 -16.05 -14.08
N ALA A 143 32.76 -16.95 -13.53
CA ALA A 143 32.62 -17.43 -12.16
C ALA A 143 32.86 -16.30 -11.16
N ARG A 144 33.94 -15.54 -11.33
CA ARG A 144 34.22 -14.37 -10.50
C ARG A 144 33.10 -13.33 -10.57
N SER A 145 32.59 -13.05 -11.78
CA SER A 145 31.48 -12.11 -12.00
C SER A 145 30.21 -12.54 -11.25
N ALA A 146 29.87 -13.82 -11.33
CA ALA A 146 28.74 -14.40 -10.58
C ALA A 146 28.94 -14.31 -9.06
N GLU A 147 30.14 -14.65 -8.55
CA GLU A 147 30.48 -14.54 -7.14
C GLU A 147 30.40 -13.08 -6.64
N THR A 148 30.88 -12.11 -7.44
CA THR A 148 30.77 -10.69 -7.07
C THR A 148 29.33 -10.21 -7.06
N ALA A 149 28.52 -10.59 -8.05
CA ALA A 149 27.10 -10.23 -8.09
C ALA A 149 26.32 -10.83 -6.91
N GLU A 150 26.62 -12.09 -6.53
CA GLU A 150 26.04 -12.73 -5.37
C GLU A 150 26.47 -12.02 -4.07
N ALA A 151 27.76 -11.70 -3.91
CA ALA A 151 28.26 -10.98 -2.75
C ALA A 151 27.65 -9.58 -2.61
N GLU A 152 27.48 -8.86 -3.72
CA GLU A 152 26.81 -7.55 -3.76
C GLU A 152 25.32 -7.67 -3.40
N ALA A 153 24.62 -8.67 -3.92
CA ALA A 153 23.22 -8.92 -3.58
C ALA A 153 23.05 -9.27 -2.08
N ILE A 154 23.95 -10.08 -1.53
CA ILE A 154 23.97 -10.41 -0.09
C ILE A 154 24.28 -9.16 0.75
N ALA A 155 25.27 -8.37 0.37
CA ALA A 155 25.62 -7.14 1.09
C ALA A 155 24.46 -6.12 1.06
N ALA A 156 23.79 -5.98 -0.08
CA ALA A 156 22.59 -5.15 -0.21
C ALA A 156 21.46 -5.65 0.68
N ALA A 157 21.21 -6.97 0.73
CA ALA A 157 20.21 -7.56 1.61
C ALA A 157 20.53 -7.32 3.10
N PHE A 158 21.80 -7.46 3.51
CA PHE A 158 22.21 -7.16 4.88
C PHE A 158 22.04 -5.68 5.22
N LYS A 159 22.42 -4.76 4.32
CA LYS A 159 22.24 -3.32 4.53
C LYS A 159 20.77 -2.95 4.74
N GLN A 160 19.84 -3.64 4.08
CA GLN A 160 18.40 -3.44 4.26
C GLN A 160 17.84 -4.05 5.56
N LEU A 161 18.51 -5.03 6.16
CA LEU A 161 18.12 -5.65 7.43
C LEU A 161 18.67 -4.93 8.64
N LEU A 162 19.75 -4.15 8.49
CA LEU A 162 20.22 -3.28 9.55
C LEU A 162 19.17 -2.17 9.76
N PRO A 163 18.67 -1.97 10.99
CA PRO A 163 17.84 -0.81 11.29
C PRO A 163 18.64 0.45 10.95
N ASP A 164 17.97 1.47 10.40
CA ASP A 164 18.59 2.77 10.19
C ASP A 164 19.22 3.22 11.52
N ASP A 165 20.53 3.46 11.51
CA ASP A 165 21.31 3.99 12.66
C ASP A 165 20.96 5.46 12.95
N SER A 166 19.77 5.89 12.50
CA SER A 166 19.20 7.16 12.84
C SER A 166 18.91 7.12 14.35
N PRO A 167 19.47 8.05 15.14
CA PRO A 167 19.19 8.09 16.56
C PRO A 167 17.66 8.10 16.71
N ARG A 168 17.15 7.09 17.43
CA ARG A 168 15.80 7.17 17.97
C ARG A 168 15.82 8.39 18.87
N GLU A 169 15.36 9.53 18.36
CA GLU A 169 14.91 10.64 19.20
C GLU A 169 13.67 10.13 19.91
N ASP A 170 13.91 9.33 20.95
CA ASP A 170 12.91 8.97 21.93
C ASP A 170 12.57 10.24 22.70
N ALA A 171 11.31 10.65 22.57
CA ALA A 171 10.65 11.71 23.30
C ALA A 171 10.46 11.37 24.79
#